data_AF-A0A7C7UH87-F1
#
_entry.id   AF-A0A7C7UH87-F1
#
_cell.length_a   1.000
_cell.length_b   1.000
_cell.length_c   1.000
_cell.angle_alpha   90.00
_cell.angle_beta   90.00
_cell.angle_gamma   90.00
#
_symmetry.space_group_name_H-M   'P 1'
#
loop_
_entity.id
_entity.type
_entity.pdbx_description
1 polymer ?
#
loop_
_entity_poly.entity_id
_entity_poly.type
_entity_poly.pdbx_seq_one_letter_code
_entity_poly.pdbx_strand_id
1 'polypeptide(L)'
;MGGGVAGALRRVGGSEIEREARKHAPCPVGEAIATTAGRLKARYVIHAPTMERPAMATNHEKVYMATLAALKCAEKIGISSIAFPAMGTGVGGVPLGEAAEAMVRAVREHLKAGMGLREIVFTGLNDEAVQAFKKALKSILLR
;
A
#
# COMPACT_ATOMS: atom_id res chain seq x y z
N MET A 1 6.24 -5.31 -11.40
CA MET A 1 4.91 -5.90 -11.13
C MET A 1 4.91 -7.38 -11.48
N GLY A 2 5.44 -8.25 -10.59
CA GLY A 2 5.71 -9.67 -10.90
C GLY A 2 4.57 -10.64 -10.56
N GLY A 3 3.91 -10.48 -9.40
CA GLY A 3 2.91 -11.42 -8.89
C GLY A 3 2.05 -10.84 -7.77
N GLY A 4 1.31 -11.70 -7.06
CA GLY A 4 0.42 -11.28 -5.96
C GLY A 4 -0.60 -10.21 -6.38
N VAL A 5 -0.87 -9.26 -5.48
CA VAL A 5 -1.81 -8.14 -5.74
C VAL A 5 -1.34 -7.28 -6.92
N ALA A 6 -0.04 -6.99 -7.07
CA ALA A 6 0.48 -6.23 -8.20
C ALA A 6 0.17 -6.92 -9.55
N GLY A 7 0.28 -8.26 -9.59
CA GLY A 7 -0.12 -9.04 -10.75
C GLY A 7 -1.64 -9.04 -10.98
N ALA A 8 -2.44 -9.11 -9.92
CA ALA A 8 -3.90 -9.05 -10.00
C ALA A 8 -4.39 -7.71 -10.57
N LEU A 9 -3.85 -6.59 -10.07
CA LEU A 9 -4.15 -5.25 -10.56
C LEU A 9 -3.80 -5.12 -12.06
N ARG A 10 -2.63 -5.60 -12.49
CA ARG A 10 -2.25 -5.60 -13.92
C ARG A 10 -3.19 -6.45 -14.77
N ARG A 11 -3.57 -7.63 -14.31
CA ARG A 11 -4.44 -8.53 -15.10
C ARG A 11 -5.79 -7.87 -15.43
N VAL A 12 -6.40 -7.23 -14.45
CA VAL A 12 -7.71 -6.58 -14.63
C VAL A 12 -7.54 -5.21 -15.29
N GLY A 13 -6.66 -4.39 -14.74
CA GLY A 13 -6.44 -3.00 -15.17
C GLY A 13 -5.70 -2.85 -16.49
N GLY A 14 -4.92 -3.85 -16.92
CA GLY A 14 -4.18 -3.83 -18.18
C GLY A 14 -2.69 -3.50 -18.03
N SER A 15 -1.95 -3.67 -19.13
CA SER A 15 -0.50 -3.50 -19.18
C SER A 15 -0.05 -2.03 -19.07
N GLU A 16 -0.95 -1.08 -19.29
CA GLU A 16 -0.71 0.35 -19.14
C GLU A 16 -0.22 0.72 -17.74
N ILE A 17 -0.75 0.09 -16.70
CA ILE A 17 -0.34 0.31 -15.31
C ILE A 17 1.16 -0.01 -15.17
N GLU A 18 1.60 -1.14 -15.72
CA GLU A 18 3.01 -1.54 -15.66
C GLU A 18 3.90 -0.69 -16.55
N ARG A 19 3.42 -0.35 -17.75
CA ARG A 19 4.16 0.50 -18.70
C ARG A 19 4.42 1.88 -18.12
N GLU A 20 3.44 2.48 -17.44
CA GLU A 20 3.60 3.76 -16.74
C GLU A 20 4.53 3.63 -15.54
N ALA A 21 4.32 2.63 -14.67
CA ALA A 21 5.15 2.43 -13.49
C ALA A 21 6.63 2.24 -13.84
N ARG A 22 6.94 1.55 -14.95
CA ARG A 22 8.32 1.33 -15.43
C ARG A 22 9.04 2.61 -15.82
N LYS A 23 8.34 3.68 -16.23
CA LYS A 23 8.94 4.98 -16.52
C LYS A 23 9.50 5.67 -15.27
N HIS A 24 9.03 5.25 -14.10
CA HIS A 24 9.45 5.77 -12.79
C HIS A 24 10.36 4.79 -12.03
N ALA A 25 10.80 3.70 -12.67
CA ALA A 25 11.67 2.73 -12.03
C ALA A 25 13.15 3.14 -12.15
N PRO A 26 13.99 2.88 -11.12
CA PRO A 26 13.63 2.29 -9.84
C PRO A 26 12.92 3.29 -8.90
N CYS A 27 11.94 2.80 -8.14
CA CYS A 27 11.34 3.52 -7.03
C CYS A 27 11.88 2.90 -5.73
N PRO A 28 12.58 3.66 -4.87
CA PRO A 28 13.12 3.12 -3.62
C PRO A 28 12.03 2.95 -2.56
N VAL A 29 12.30 2.13 -1.54
CA VAL A 29 11.43 2.04 -0.36
C VAL A 29 11.36 3.41 0.34
N GLY A 30 10.15 3.80 0.76
CA GLY A 30 9.89 5.13 1.33
C GLY A 30 9.48 6.19 0.30
N GLU A 31 9.48 5.83 -0.99
CA GLU A 31 8.89 6.62 -2.07
C GLU A 31 7.67 5.92 -2.66
N ALA A 32 6.80 6.69 -3.32
CA ALA A 32 5.66 6.15 -4.04
C ALA A 32 5.31 7.01 -5.26
N ILE A 33 4.86 6.34 -6.33
CA ILE A 33 4.43 6.98 -7.57
C ILE A 33 3.00 6.58 -7.90
N ALA A 34 2.26 7.47 -8.56
CA ALA A 34 0.92 7.19 -9.05
C ALA A 34 0.92 6.98 -10.56
N THR A 35 0.07 6.08 -11.01
CA THR A 35 -0.20 5.80 -12.43
C THR A 35 -1.70 5.84 -12.67
N THR A 36 -2.13 5.94 -13.92
CA THR A 36 -3.52 5.63 -14.27
C THR A 36 -3.85 4.19 -13.86
N ALA A 37 -5.11 3.91 -13.56
CA ALA A 37 -5.53 2.56 -13.17
C ALA A 37 -5.96 1.68 -14.36
N GLY A 38 -5.71 2.13 -15.59
CA GLY A 38 -6.17 1.46 -16.81
C GLY A 38 -7.68 1.22 -16.79
N ARG A 39 -8.09 -0.05 -16.91
CA ARG A 39 -9.49 -0.49 -16.90
C ARG A 39 -10.11 -0.70 -15.51
N LEU A 40 -9.38 -0.47 -14.42
CA LEU A 40 -9.95 -0.59 -13.08
C LEU A 40 -11.01 0.50 -12.85
N LYS A 41 -11.96 0.26 -11.95
CA LYS A 41 -12.92 1.29 -11.51
C LYS A 41 -12.24 2.40 -10.68
N ALA A 42 -11.08 2.13 -10.11
CA ALA A 42 -10.27 3.12 -9.41
C ALA A 42 -9.70 4.14 -10.40
N ARG A 43 -9.38 5.35 -9.93
CA ARG A 43 -8.78 6.39 -10.78
C ARG A 43 -7.28 6.22 -10.96
N TYR A 44 -6.61 5.77 -9.90
CA TYR A 44 -5.16 5.64 -9.85
C TYR A 44 -4.75 4.31 -9.21
N VAL A 45 -3.54 3.87 -9.57
CA VAL A 45 -2.78 2.87 -8.80
C VAL A 45 -1.52 3.55 -8.28
N ILE A 46 -1.36 3.53 -6.95
CA ILE A 46 -0.15 4.01 -6.27
C ILE A 46 0.78 2.81 -6.06
N HIS A 47 2.00 2.95 -6.54
CA HIS A 47 3.06 1.95 -6.45
C HIS A 47 4.01 2.36 -5.34
N ALA A 48 3.99 1.61 -4.24
CA ALA A 48 4.84 1.82 -3.07
C ALA A 48 5.61 0.52 -2.76
N PRO A 49 6.90 0.42 -3.12
CA PRO A 49 7.66 -0.80 -2.92
C PRO A 49 8.00 -0.98 -1.43
N THR A 50 7.73 -2.19 -0.92
CA THR A 50 8.20 -2.62 0.41
C THR A 50 9.56 -3.30 0.34
N MET A 51 10.12 -3.55 -0.85
CA MET A 51 11.38 -4.29 -1.05
C MET A 51 12.34 -3.44 -1.88
N GLU A 52 13.63 -3.53 -1.59
CA GLU A 52 14.67 -2.86 -2.39
C GLU A 52 14.89 -3.52 -3.75
N ARG A 53 14.68 -4.84 -3.80
CA ARG A 53 14.79 -5.63 -5.03
C ARG A 53 13.58 -6.54 -5.18
N PRO A 54 13.16 -6.86 -6.41
CA PRO A 54 12.09 -7.80 -6.64
C PRO A 54 12.36 -9.15 -5.97
N ALA A 55 11.30 -9.73 -5.38
CA ALA A 55 11.31 -11.07 -4.79
C ALA A 55 12.30 -11.28 -3.62
N MET A 56 12.55 -10.23 -2.83
CA MET A 56 13.38 -10.31 -1.62
C MET A 56 12.53 -10.19 -0.35
N ALA A 57 13.03 -10.73 0.77
CA ALA A 57 12.41 -10.52 2.09
C ALA A 57 12.39 -9.03 2.48
N THR A 58 11.44 -8.64 3.32
CA THR A 58 11.36 -7.29 3.87
C THR A 58 11.06 -7.32 5.37
N ASN A 59 10.90 -6.16 5.99
CA ASN A 59 10.57 -6.01 7.40
C ASN A 59 9.45 -4.99 7.60
N HIS A 60 8.89 -4.97 8.81
CA HIS A 60 7.77 -4.09 9.14
C HIS A 60 8.12 -2.59 9.01
N GLU A 61 9.39 -2.20 9.18
CA GLU A 61 9.81 -0.80 9.02
C GLU A 61 9.72 -0.34 7.55
N LYS A 62 10.11 -1.20 6.61
CA LYS A 62 9.95 -0.92 5.17
C LYS A 62 8.47 -0.91 4.76
N VAL A 63 7.64 -1.74 5.40
CA VAL A 63 6.17 -1.71 5.21
C VAL A 63 5.58 -0.38 5.70
N TYR A 64 6.03 0.09 6.87
CA TYR A 64 5.65 1.39 7.41
C TYR A 64 6.00 2.52 6.42
N MET A 65 7.26 2.57 5.97
CA MET A 65 7.75 3.61 5.06
C MET A 65 7.00 3.62 3.73
N ALA A 66 6.74 2.44 3.14
CA ALA A 66 5.95 2.32 1.91
C ALA A 66 4.50 2.80 2.10
N THR A 67 3.88 2.48 3.24
CA THR A 67 2.51 2.92 3.55
C THR A 67 2.43 4.44 3.68
N LEU A 68 3.36 5.03 4.43
CA LEU A 68 3.42 6.47 4.60
C LEU A 68 3.68 7.19 3.27
N ALA A 69 4.57 6.66 2.43
CA ALA A 69 4.83 7.19 1.10
C ALA A 69 3.57 7.16 0.21
N ALA A 70 2.81 6.06 0.24
CA ALA A 70 1.57 5.94 -0.50
C ALA A 70 0.51 6.96 -0.04
N LEU A 71 0.37 7.18 1.27
CA LEU A 71 -0.54 8.18 1.83
C LEU A 71 -0.15 9.61 1.41
N LYS A 72 1.15 9.96 1.48
CA LYS A 72 1.67 11.24 1.00
C LYS A 72 1.46 11.43 -0.51
N CYS A 73 1.67 10.37 -1.30
CA CYS A 73 1.40 10.36 -2.73
C CYS A 73 -0.08 10.64 -3.02
N ALA A 74 -0.99 10.00 -2.28
CA ALA A 74 -2.43 10.19 -2.40
C ALA A 74 -2.85 11.64 -2.14
N GLU A 75 -2.34 12.27 -1.07
CA GLU A 75 -2.58 13.69 -0.80
C GLU A 75 -2.06 14.59 -1.93
N LYS A 76 -0.84 14.34 -2.41
CA LYS A 76 -0.22 15.13 -3.48
C LYS A 76 -1.03 15.13 -4.78
N ILE A 77 -1.72 14.02 -5.08
CA ILE A 77 -2.58 13.89 -6.26
C ILE A 77 -4.05 14.22 -5.97
N GLY A 78 -4.39 14.66 -4.76
CA GLY A 78 -5.72 15.15 -4.38
C GLY A 78 -6.82 14.07 -4.40
N ILE A 79 -6.51 12.80 -4.09
CA ILE A 79 -7.55 11.77 -3.96
C ILE A 79 -8.14 11.74 -2.55
N SER A 80 -9.44 11.44 -2.45
CA SER A 80 -10.15 11.44 -1.16
C SER A 80 -10.40 10.06 -0.55
N SER A 81 -10.02 8.98 -1.25
CA SER A 81 -10.17 7.60 -0.77
C SER A 81 -9.04 6.71 -1.29
N ILE A 82 -8.52 5.81 -0.46
CA ILE A 82 -7.46 4.85 -0.83
C ILE A 82 -7.71 3.49 -0.19
N ALA A 83 -7.42 2.41 -0.92
CA ALA A 83 -7.49 1.04 -0.42
C ALA A 83 -6.09 0.39 -0.41
N PHE A 84 -5.73 -0.24 0.70
CA PHE A 84 -4.47 -0.92 0.91
C PHE A 84 -4.67 -2.43 1.04
N PRO A 85 -3.88 -3.27 0.35
CA PRO A 85 -3.74 -4.69 0.70
C PRO A 85 -2.81 -4.85 1.91
N ALA A 86 -2.71 -6.06 2.48
CA ALA A 86 -1.66 -6.41 3.43
C ALA A 86 -0.28 -6.35 2.76
N MET A 87 0.43 -5.23 2.91
CA MET A 87 1.71 -4.99 2.24
C MET A 87 2.86 -5.71 2.95
N GLY A 88 3.81 -6.23 2.18
CA GLY A 88 4.99 -6.93 2.71
C GLY A 88 4.77 -8.39 3.16
N THR A 89 3.52 -8.87 3.22
CA THR A 89 3.20 -10.18 3.82
C THR A 89 3.29 -11.37 2.88
N GLY A 90 3.28 -11.13 1.56
CA GLY A 90 3.48 -12.17 0.55
C GLY A 90 4.96 -12.56 0.44
N VAL A 91 5.56 -12.36 -0.73
CA VAL A 91 6.99 -12.68 -0.97
C VAL A 91 7.93 -12.00 0.04
N GLY A 92 7.50 -10.90 0.67
CA GLY A 92 8.28 -10.17 1.66
C GLY A 92 8.38 -10.87 3.02
N GLY A 93 7.48 -11.81 3.31
CA GLY A 93 7.54 -12.66 4.50
C GLY A 93 7.24 -11.96 5.83
N VAL A 94 6.75 -10.70 5.83
CA VAL A 94 6.42 -10.01 7.09
C VAL A 94 5.16 -10.64 7.69
N PRO A 95 5.17 -11.03 8.99
CA PRO A 95 3.97 -11.55 9.65
C PRO A 95 2.79 -10.57 9.56
N LEU A 96 1.58 -11.08 9.34
CA LEU A 96 0.38 -10.26 9.14
C LEU A 96 0.14 -9.24 10.26
N GLY A 97 0.36 -9.64 11.52
CA GLY A 97 0.22 -8.76 12.68
C GLY A 97 1.19 -7.58 12.64
N GLU A 98 2.47 -7.86 12.39
CA GLU A 98 3.51 -6.82 12.30
C GLU A 98 3.27 -5.87 11.12
N ALA A 99 2.89 -6.41 9.95
CA ALA A 99 2.55 -5.61 8.80
C ALA A 99 1.33 -4.70 9.07
N ALA A 100 0.26 -5.25 9.66
CA ALA A 100 -0.93 -4.48 10.01
C ALA A 100 -0.62 -3.35 11.01
N GLU A 101 0.16 -3.63 12.05
CA GLU A 101 0.59 -2.62 13.02
C GLU A 101 1.43 -1.52 12.37
N ALA A 102 2.39 -1.89 11.51
CA ALA A 102 3.19 -0.92 10.76
C ALA A 102 2.32 -0.02 9.86
N MET A 103 1.39 -0.61 9.11
CA MET A 103 0.51 0.14 8.22
C MET A 103 -0.42 1.09 8.99
N VAL A 104 -1.00 0.65 10.11
CA VAL A 104 -1.89 1.49 10.93
C VAL A 104 -1.10 2.59 11.65
N ARG A 105 0.14 2.32 12.08
CA ARG A 105 1.04 3.37 12.60
C ARG A 105 1.29 4.46 11.56
N ALA A 106 1.53 4.09 10.30
CA ALA A 106 1.73 5.05 9.21
C ALA A 106 0.48 5.91 8.97
N VAL A 107 -0.72 5.31 9.01
CA VAL A 107 -1.98 6.06 8.96
C VAL A 107 -2.08 7.05 10.12
N ARG A 108 -1.81 6.61 11.36
CA ARG A 108 -1.83 7.50 12.53
C ARG A 108 -0.86 8.67 12.41
N GLU A 109 0.32 8.46 11.84
CA GLU A 109 1.26 9.55 11.58
C GLU A 109 0.72 10.51 10.51
N HIS A 110 0.22 9.97 9.40
CA HIS A 110 -0.36 10.76 8.32
C HIS A 110 -1.50 11.66 8.79
N LEU A 111 -2.41 11.14 9.62
CA LEU A 111 -3.53 11.90 10.17
C LEU A 111 -3.10 13.12 11.01
N LYS A 112 -1.91 13.11 11.60
CA LYS A 112 -1.37 14.26 12.35
C LYS A 112 -0.92 15.41 11.46
N ALA A 113 -0.63 15.15 10.18
CA ALA A 113 -0.09 16.13 9.24
C ALA A 113 -1.15 16.94 8.47
N GLY A 114 -2.45 16.65 8.67
CA GLY A 114 -3.57 17.25 7.94
C GLY A 114 -4.23 16.26 6.97
N MET A 115 -5.51 16.49 6.62
CA MET A 115 -6.33 15.49 5.92
C MET A 115 -6.95 16.04 4.62
N GLY A 116 -6.62 15.44 3.48
CA GLY A 116 -7.43 15.46 2.25
C GLY A 116 -8.10 14.09 1.98
N LEU A 117 -7.50 13.01 2.47
CA LEU A 117 -8.10 11.68 2.50
C LEU A 117 -9.27 11.61 3.50
N ARG A 118 -10.44 11.21 3.00
CA ARG A 118 -11.68 11.00 3.78
C ARG A 118 -11.90 9.53 4.14
N GLU A 119 -11.36 8.61 3.34
CA GLU A 119 -11.53 7.17 3.56
C GLU A 119 -10.23 6.41 3.31
N ILE A 120 -9.86 5.54 4.25
CA ILE A 120 -8.74 4.60 4.12
C ILE A 120 -9.28 3.20 4.40
N VAL A 121 -9.25 2.34 3.39
CA VAL A 121 -9.74 0.96 3.47
C VAL A 121 -8.57 -0.01 3.54
N PHE A 122 -8.53 -0.85 4.56
CA PHE A 122 -7.64 -2.00 4.60
C PHE A 122 -8.37 -3.24 4.07
N THR A 123 -7.78 -3.91 3.07
CA THR A 123 -8.34 -5.09 2.41
C THR A 123 -7.51 -6.32 2.79
N GLY A 124 -8.20 -7.39 3.17
CA GLY A 124 -7.59 -8.69 3.46
C GLY A 124 -8.00 -9.72 2.42
N LEU A 125 -7.08 -10.57 1.98
CA LEU A 125 -7.37 -11.69 1.07
C LEU A 125 -8.10 -12.83 1.78
N ASN A 126 -7.95 -12.92 3.11
CA ASN A 126 -8.53 -13.93 3.98
C ASN A 126 -8.92 -13.30 5.33
N ASP A 127 -9.60 -14.08 6.16
CA ASP A 127 -10.07 -13.63 7.48
C ASP A 127 -8.91 -13.25 8.41
N GLU A 128 -7.79 -13.98 8.36
CA GLU A 128 -6.61 -13.70 9.19
C GLU A 128 -6.07 -12.28 8.95
N ALA A 129 -5.95 -11.87 7.69
CA ALA A 129 -5.51 -10.52 7.33
C ALA A 129 -6.51 -9.46 7.81
N VAL A 130 -7.82 -9.72 7.66
CA VAL A 130 -8.87 -8.82 8.17
C VAL A 130 -8.80 -8.69 9.68
N GLN A 131 -8.61 -9.80 10.42
CA GLN A 131 -8.49 -9.78 11.87
C GLN A 131 -7.22 -9.06 12.34
N ALA A 132 -6.09 -9.22 11.63
CA ALA A 132 -4.86 -8.49 11.93
C ALA A 132 -5.08 -6.97 11.84
N PHE A 133 -5.72 -6.49 10.77
CA PHE A 133 -6.07 -5.07 10.64
C PHE A 133 -7.06 -4.60 11.71
N LYS A 134 -8.12 -5.36 12.00
CA LYS A 134 -9.08 -5.02 13.06
C LYS A 134 -8.39 -4.85 14.42
N LYS A 135 -7.48 -5.77 14.77
CA LYS A 135 -6.70 -5.71 16.00
C LYS A 135 -5.80 -4.46 16.04
N ALA A 136 -5.06 -4.20 14.97
CA ALA A 136 -4.17 -3.04 14.86
C ALA A 136 -4.92 -1.70 14.93
N LEU A 137 -6.05 -1.58 14.22
CA LEU A 137 -6.92 -0.40 14.27
C LEU A 137 -7.40 -0.13 15.69
N LYS A 138 -7.91 -1.17 16.39
CA LYS A 138 -8.38 -1.05 17.77
C LYS A 138 -7.27 -0.65 18.75
N SER A 139 -6.05 -1.13 18.55
CA SER A 139 -4.93 -0.86 19.48
C SER A 139 -4.22 0.47 19.24
N ILE A 140 -4.22 0.99 18.02
CA ILE A 140 -3.40 2.15 17.62
C ILE A 140 -4.21 3.42 17.38
N LEU A 141 -5.39 3.31 16.74
CA LEU A 141 -6.20 4.45 16.30
C LEU A 141 -7.44 4.69 17.16
N LEU A 142 -8.02 3.64 17.76
CA LEU A 142 -9.25 3.73 18.54
C LEU A 142 -9.01 3.70 20.07
N ARG A 143 -7.81 4.11 20.48
CA ARG A 143 -7.44 4.39 21.88
C ARG A 143 -7.33 5.89 22.06
#